data_AF-A0A2U1JS26-F1
#
_entry.id   AF-A0A2U1JS26-F1
#
_cell.length_a   1.000
_cell.length_b   1.000
_cell.length_c   1.000
_cell.angle_alpha   90.00
_cell.angle_beta   90.00
_cell.angle_gamma   90.00
#
_symmetry.space_group_name_H-M   'P 1'
#
loop_
_entity.id
_entity.type
_entity.pdbx_description
1 polymer ?
#
loop_
_entity_poly.entity_id
_entity_poly.type
_entity_poly.pdbx_seq_one_letter_code
_entity_poly.pdbx_strand_id
1 'polypeptide(L)'
;MLKKGKTENLLNFLNTHLIILSNSRVKRNGGASMETVFSNLYKERIGHPDTLGILIIEETDQMELIKYSFDVIILIIVENLHPSWLVKHYYIHNKKTGIFTFSDKCINDQLFAASNRHILEWFLSGETKYERDDYVKKIKTRLIEFPVEDREKKIGIEFAKFIVQFSEGKQLFASNQYLDAFHHILKALHHLARIAVLEYGLYPEVTVWDQVKKIKPEIYKLYAELIGSQEPLEKRIELLLLAHSVSLNMNAEIGGRHLLKVMKTKDTFWPISEIMNHPDLKDYGFELFPLIEHLIKMSLIEVKKLQSQNTDIFYFMYFPAENKNKKYG
;
A
#
# COMPACT_ATOMS: atom_id res chain seq x y z
N MET A 1 -16.60 -25.00 2.65
CA MET A 1 -15.27 -25.05 1.99
C MET A 1 -14.40 -23.78 2.14
N LEU A 2 -14.94 -22.64 2.58
CA LEU A 2 -14.23 -21.34 2.69
C LEU A 2 -13.29 -21.16 3.90
N LYS A 3 -13.22 -22.11 4.84
CA LYS A 3 -12.35 -22.01 6.03
C LYS A 3 -10.95 -22.62 5.87
N LYS A 4 -10.73 -23.53 4.90
CA LYS A 4 -9.41 -24.16 4.68
C LYS A 4 -8.41 -23.24 3.96
N GLY A 5 -8.87 -22.41 3.02
CA GLY A 5 -8.01 -21.49 2.28
C GLY A 5 -7.43 -20.33 3.09
N LYS A 6 -8.08 -19.91 4.20
CA LYS A 6 -7.57 -18.82 5.06
C LYS A 6 -6.36 -19.25 5.90
N THR A 7 -6.33 -20.48 6.41
CA THR A 7 -5.22 -21.03 7.18
C THR A 7 -4.03 -21.39 6.30
N GLU A 8 -4.25 -21.90 5.07
CA GLU A 8 -3.18 -22.13 4.09
C GLU A 8 -2.54 -20.84 3.58
N ASN A 9 -3.31 -19.74 3.46
CA ASN A 9 -2.77 -18.44 3.02
C ASN A 9 -1.92 -17.76 4.09
N LEU A 10 -2.32 -17.85 5.36
CA LEU A 10 -1.49 -17.39 6.49
C LEU A 10 -0.23 -18.25 6.59
N LEU A 11 -0.35 -19.58 6.43
CA LEU A 11 0.80 -20.47 6.36
C LEU A 11 1.69 -20.18 5.16
N ASN A 12 1.21 -19.72 4.00
CA ASN A 12 2.08 -19.43 2.85
C ASN A 12 2.80 -18.09 2.98
N PHE A 13 2.15 -17.04 3.49
CA PHE A 13 2.81 -15.78 3.83
C PHE A 13 3.86 -16.00 4.93
N LEU A 14 3.44 -16.71 5.99
CA LEU A 14 4.33 -17.12 7.07
C LEU A 14 5.41 -18.07 6.57
N ASN A 15 5.14 -19.14 5.83
CA ASN A 15 6.14 -20.12 5.36
C ASN A 15 7.15 -19.54 4.37
N THR A 16 6.75 -18.60 3.51
CA THR A 16 7.74 -17.91 2.65
C THR A 16 8.70 -17.07 3.50
N HIS A 17 8.27 -16.61 4.69
CA HIS A 17 9.09 -15.85 5.65
C HIS A 17 9.65 -16.70 6.83
N LEU A 18 9.10 -17.89 7.14
CA LEU A 18 9.41 -18.76 8.29
C LEU A 18 10.17 -20.02 7.91
N ILE A 19 10.05 -20.52 6.67
CA ILE A 19 10.96 -21.58 6.16
C ILE A 19 12.41 -21.06 6.14
N ILE A 20 12.58 -19.74 6.11
CA ILE A 20 13.86 -19.06 6.25
C ILE A 20 14.32 -18.97 7.72
N LEU A 21 13.40 -18.96 8.69
CA LEU A 21 13.68 -18.71 10.12
C LEU A 21 13.83 -19.97 11.00
N SER A 22 13.52 -21.18 10.53
CA SER A 22 13.50 -22.36 11.40
C SER A 22 14.85 -23.08 11.58
N ASN A 23 15.92 -22.66 10.90
CA ASN A 23 17.21 -23.37 10.92
C ASN A 23 18.40 -22.50 11.38
N SER A 24 18.36 -21.96 12.60
CA SER A 24 19.60 -21.49 13.27
C SER A 24 19.43 -21.20 14.77
N ARG A 25 19.17 -22.22 15.59
CA ARG A 25 19.59 -22.16 17.01
C ARG A 25 21.10 -22.41 17.09
N VAL A 26 21.90 -21.37 16.86
CA VAL A 26 23.32 -21.39 17.20
C VAL A 26 23.47 -20.84 18.63
N LYS A 27 23.90 -21.73 19.55
CA LYS A 27 24.33 -21.35 20.90
C LYS A 27 25.45 -20.29 20.81
N ARG A 28 25.32 -19.16 21.52
CA ARG A 28 26.42 -18.22 21.74
C ARG A 28 26.78 -18.16 23.23
N ASN A 29 28.08 -18.36 23.50
CA ASN A 29 28.72 -18.32 24.81
C ASN A 29 29.09 -16.89 25.23
N GLY A 30 28.94 -16.61 26.52
CA GLY A 30 29.90 -15.89 27.40
C GLY A 30 30.56 -14.60 26.91
N GLY A 31 29.84 -13.48 27.01
CA GLY A 31 30.30 -12.09 26.96
C GLY A 31 29.12 -11.22 27.38
N ALA A 32 29.33 -9.97 27.83
CA ALA A 32 28.19 -9.08 28.13
C ALA A 32 27.18 -9.14 26.98
N SER A 33 25.94 -9.54 27.26
CA SER A 33 24.94 -9.81 26.22
C SER A 33 24.91 -8.63 25.23
N MET A 34 24.88 -8.88 23.91
CA MET A 34 24.72 -7.81 22.91
C MET A 34 23.55 -6.87 23.27
N GLU A 35 22.53 -7.43 23.91
CA GLU A 35 21.42 -6.71 24.50
C GLU A 35 21.85 -5.64 25.52
N THR A 36 22.81 -5.94 26.40
CA THR A 36 23.36 -4.99 27.38
C THR A 36 24.06 -3.82 26.69
N VAL A 37 24.74 -4.05 25.58
CA VAL A 37 25.44 -3.00 24.81
C VAL A 37 24.44 -2.06 24.13
N PHE A 38 23.48 -2.61 23.39
CA PHE A 38 22.49 -1.80 22.68
C PHE A 38 21.46 -1.17 23.60
N SER A 39 21.18 -1.78 24.76
CA SER A 39 20.23 -1.24 25.74
C SER A 39 20.55 0.18 26.16
N ASN A 40 21.82 0.58 26.23
CA ASN A 40 22.18 1.96 26.59
C ASN A 40 21.68 3.00 25.57
N LEU A 41 21.39 2.59 24.33
CA LEU A 41 20.88 3.50 23.29
C LEU A 41 19.37 3.80 23.41
N TYR A 42 18.62 2.97 24.12
CA TYR A 42 17.16 3.11 24.23
C TYR A 42 16.63 3.01 25.66
N LYS A 43 17.46 2.66 26.65
CA LYS A 43 17.07 2.54 28.08
C LYS A 43 16.38 3.79 28.62
N GLU A 44 16.90 4.98 28.28
CA GLU A 44 16.29 6.27 28.70
C GLU A 44 14.89 6.51 28.11
N ARG A 45 14.51 5.76 27.07
CA ARG A 45 13.17 5.82 26.45
C ARG A 45 12.19 4.83 27.08
N ILE A 46 12.67 3.79 27.77
CA ILE A 46 11.81 2.84 28.47
C ILE A 46 11.08 3.57 29.59
N GLY A 47 9.75 3.49 29.59
CA GLY A 47 8.92 4.16 30.59
C GLY A 47 8.79 5.68 30.42
N HIS A 48 9.43 6.28 29.40
CA HIS A 48 9.20 7.68 29.09
C HIS A 48 7.72 7.87 28.67
N PRO A 49 6.98 8.87 29.22
CA PRO A 49 5.55 9.04 28.96
C PRO A 49 5.16 9.24 27.50
N ASP A 50 6.11 9.61 26.65
CA ASP A 50 5.88 9.80 25.21
C ASP A 50 6.22 8.55 24.39
N THR A 51 6.86 7.53 24.95
CA THR A 51 7.27 6.33 24.20
C THR A 51 6.14 5.30 24.14
N LEU A 52 5.75 4.92 22.92
CA LEU A 52 4.72 3.93 22.63
C LEU A 52 5.30 2.53 22.40
N GLY A 53 6.47 2.45 21.79
CA GLY A 53 7.07 1.17 21.44
C GLY A 53 8.54 1.28 21.07
N ILE A 54 9.29 0.21 21.35
CA ILE A 54 10.69 0.06 20.95
C ILE A 54 10.85 -1.35 20.37
N LEU A 55 11.34 -1.42 19.13
CA LEU A 55 11.69 -2.67 18.46
C LEU A 55 13.18 -2.69 18.12
N ILE A 56 13.79 -3.86 18.20
CA ILE A 56 15.14 -4.12 17.67
C ILE A 56 15.02 -5.09 16.50
N ILE A 57 15.66 -4.72 15.40
CA ILE A 57 15.77 -5.53 14.20
C ILE A 57 17.26 -5.79 14.00
N GLU A 58 17.66 -7.05 14.18
CA GLU A 58 18.99 -7.49 13.80
C GLU A 58 18.93 -7.99 12.35
N GLU A 59 19.82 -7.50 11.50
CA GLU A 59 19.91 -8.00 10.14
C GLU A 59 20.39 -9.45 10.18
N THR A 60 19.55 -10.36 9.68
CA THR A 60 19.93 -11.76 9.44
C THR A 60 20.52 -11.85 8.03
N ASP A 61 21.55 -12.68 7.83
CA ASP A 61 22.25 -12.89 6.54
C ASP A 61 21.33 -13.21 5.33
N GLN A 62 20.04 -13.46 5.55
CA GLN A 62 19.04 -13.80 4.53
C GLN A 62 18.27 -12.58 3.96
N MET A 63 18.50 -11.35 4.45
CA MET A 63 17.91 -10.12 3.90
C MET A 63 18.79 -9.48 2.79
N GLU A 64 19.22 -10.26 1.80
CA GLU A 64 20.20 -9.79 0.81
C GLU A 64 19.69 -8.67 -0.13
N LEU A 65 18.38 -8.49 -0.28
CA LEU A 65 17.84 -7.62 -1.34
C LEU A 65 17.85 -6.13 -1.01
N ILE A 66 17.84 -5.75 0.27
CA ILE A 66 17.97 -4.33 0.66
C ILE A 66 18.70 -4.29 2.00
N LYS A 67 20.02 -4.48 1.96
CA LYS A 67 20.88 -4.15 3.10
C LYS A 67 20.67 -2.66 3.38
N TYR A 68 19.88 -2.39 4.41
CA TYR A 68 20.10 -1.18 5.17
C TYR A 68 21.57 -1.19 5.51
N SER A 69 22.26 -0.08 5.29
CA SER A 69 23.68 -0.06 5.61
C SER A 69 23.91 -0.08 7.14
N PHE A 70 23.04 -0.73 7.93
CA PHE A 70 23.01 -0.92 9.37
C PHE A 70 22.85 -2.41 9.68
N ASP A 71 23.77 -2.95 10.47
CA ASP A 71 23.69 -4.31 11.01
C ASP A 71 22.59 -4.45 12.08
N VAL A 72 22.19 -3.33 12.70
CA VAL A 72 21.13 -3.26 13.73
C VAL A 72 20.28 -2.02 13.54
N ILE A 73 18.96 -2.18 13.60
CA ILE A 73 18.00 -1.09 13.60
C ILE A 73 17.24 -1.08 14.93
N ILE A 74 17.20 0.09 15.56
CA ILE A 74 16.40 0.36 16.75
C ILE A 74 15.27 1.29 16.32
N LEU A 75 14.05 0.77 16.28
CA LEU A 75 12.86 1.52 15.95
C LEU A 75 12.20 2.00 17.24
N ILE A 76 12.10 3.32 17.42
CA ILE A 76 11.46 3.96 18.56
C ILE A 76 10.22 4.67 18.04
N ILE A 77 9.09 4.43 18.71
CA ILE A 77 7.80 5.01 18.34
C ILE A 77 7.35 5.86 19.51
N VAL A 78 7.06 7.12 19.25
CA VAL A 78 6.62 8.09 20.25
C VAL A 78 5.28 8.69 19.86
N GLU A 79 4.54 9.23 20.82
CA GLU A 79 3.23 9.82 20.58
C GLU A 79 3.36 11.09 19.74
N ASN A 80 4.26 11.99 20.14
CA ASN A 80 4.48 13.25 19.46
C ASN A 80 5.97 13.46 19.11
N LEU A 81 6.24 13.84 17.86
CA LEU A 81 7.60 14.15 17.41
C LEU A 81 7.57 15.29 16.38
N HIS A 82 8.46 16.26 16.56
CA HIS A 82 8.71 17.32 15.59
C HIS A 82 10.22 17.42 15.32
N PRO A 83 10.69 17.16 14.08
CA PRO A 83 9.95 16.68 12.89
C PRO A 83 9.31 15.29 13.10
N SER A 84 8.36 14.88 12.24
CA SER A 84 7.55 13.65 12.43
C SER A 84 8.34 12.34 12.44
N TRP A 85 9.60 12.37 12.01
CA TRP A 85 10.57 11.30 12.16
C TRP A 85 11.99 11.87 12.20
N LEU A 86 12.91 11.11 12.80
CA LEU A 86 14.34 11.41 12.81
C LEU A 86 15.17 10.12 12.82
N VAL A 87 16.42 10.23 12.39
CA VAL A 87 17.36 9.11 12.39
C VAL A 87 18.69 9.54 13.02
N LYS A 88 19.30 8.64 13.80
CA LYS A 88 20.66 8.77 14.31
C LYS A 88 21.46 7.53 13.97
N HIS A 89 22.71 7.72 13.53
CA HIS A 89 23.60 6.62 13.18
C HIS A 89 24.69 6.48 14.24
N TYR A 90 24.99 5.24 14.58
CA TYR A 90 26.03 4.88 15.53
C TYR A 90 26.91 3.78 14.95
N TYR A 91 28.14 3.69 15.43
CA TYR A 91 29.03 2.58 15.14
C TYR A 91 29.53 2.01 16.48
N ILE A 92 29.05 0.82 16.84
CA ILE A 92 29.25 0.25 18.17
C ILE A 92 29.54 -1.24 18.00
N HIS A 93 30.62 -1.72 18.62
CA HIS A 93 31.04 -3.13 18.56
C HIS A 93 31.14 -3.67 17.12
N ASN A 94 31.74 -2.87 16.22
CA ASN A 94 31.90 -3.19 14.81
C ASN A 94 30.58 -3.41 14.05
N LYS A 95 29.48 -2.84 14.57
CA LYS A 95 28.17 -2.84 13.95
C LYS A 95 27.69 -1.40 13.73
N LYS A 96 27.32 -1.07 12.50
CA LYS A 96 26.63 0.15 12.15
C LYS A 96 25.17 0.02 12.59
N THR A 97 24.74 0.93 13.46
CA THR A 97 23.42 0.89 14.10
C THR A 97 22.61 2.13 13.74
N GLY A 98 21.39 1.93 13.26
CA GLY A 98 20.46 3.01 12.94
C GLY A 98 19.37 3.11 14.01
N ILE A 99 19.24 4.25 14.67
CA ILE A 99 18.11 4.54 15.56
C ILE A 99 17.13 5.42 14.80
N PHE A 100 15.96 4.87 14.51
CA PHE A 100 14.88 5.60 13.86
C PHE A 100 13.82 5.91 14.90
N THR A 101 13.46 7.18 15.03
CA THR A 101 12.34 7.59 15.90
C THR A 101 11.24 8.18 15.04
N PHE A 102 10.03 7.66 15.18
CA PHE A 102 8.84 8.12 14.45
C PHE A 102 7.75 8.54 15.43
N SER A 103 6.95 9.55 15.06
CA SER A 103 5.66 9.76 15.71
C SER A 103 4.66 8.69 15.32
N ASP A 104 3.67 8.44 16.18
CA ASP A 104 2.55 7.53 15.93
C ASP A 104 1.85 7.85 14.60
N LYS A 105 1.56 9.14 14.38
CA LYS A 105 0.98 9.61 13.13
C LYS A 105 1.84 9.23 11.93
N CYS A 106 3.16 9.37 12.03
CA CYS A 106 4.06 9.02 10.95
C CYS A 106 4.06 7.52 10.68
N ILE A 107 4.13 6.68 11.72
CA ILE A 107 4.06 5.22 11.58
C ILE A 107 2.79 4.79 10.87
N ASN A 108 1.63 5.30 11.31
CA ASN A 108 0.36 4.97 10.68
C ASN A 108 0.38 5.36 9.19
N ASP A 109 0.74 6.60 8.87
CA ASP A 109 0.81 7.08 7.49
C ASP A 109 1.76 6.23 6.63
N GLN A 110 2.92 5.82 7.16
CA GLN A 110 3.91 5.01 6.42
C GLN A 110 3.48 3.55 6.23
N LEU A 111 2.77 2.93 7.17
CA LEU A 111 2.25 1.58 7.03
C LEU A 111 1.15 1.50 5.95
N PHE A 112 0.40 2.58 5.74
CA PHE A 112 -0.58 2.67 4.65
C PHE A 112 0.03 2.98 3.30
N ALA A 113 1.14 3.74 3.25
CA ALA A 113 1.84 4.03 2.02
C ALA A 113 2.29 2.74 1.31
N ALA A 114 1.98 2.63 0.02
CA ALA A 114 2.34 1.48 -0.82
C ALA A 114 3.86 1.29 -0.98
N SER A 115 4.66 2.29 -0.63
CA SER A 115 6.09 2.41 -0.93
C SER A 115 7.03 2.08 0.23
N ASN A 116 6.56 1.96 1.48
CA ASN A 116 7.45 1.78 2.63
C ASN A 116 7.35 0.37 3.25
N ARG A 117 7.70 -0.65 2.45
CA ARG A 117 7.73 -2.07 2.87
C ARG A 117 8.61 -2.31 4.09
N HIS A 118 9.62 -1.47 4.28
CA HIS A 118 10.61 -1.67 5.31
C HIS A 118 10.08 -1.46 6.73
N ILE A 119 9.25 -0.44 6.94
CA ILE A 119 8.62 -0.24 8.24
C ILE A 119 7.73 -1.44 8.56
N LEU A 120 6.96 -1.93 7.58
CA LEU A 120 6.17 -3.15 7.73
C LEU A 120 7.05 -4.34 8.13
N GLU A 121 8.17 -4.56 7.43
CA GLU A 121 9.12 -5.62 7.73
C GLU A 121 9.70 -5.48 9.14
N TRP A 122 10.08 -4.27 9.56
CA TRP A 122 10.59 -4.02 10.91
C TRP A 122 9.59 -4.38 12.00
N PHE A 123 8.29 -4.14 11.78
CA PHE A 123 7.25 -4.60 12.70
C PHE A 123 7.11 -6.12 12.69
N LEU A 124 7.18 -6.78 11.54
CA LEU A 124 6.99 -8.22 11.43
C LEU A 124 8.18 -9.02 11.98
N SER A 125 9.42 -8.60 11.71
CA SER A 125 10.64 -9.29 12.12
C SER A 125 11.23 -8.81 13.44
N GLY A 126 10.96 -7.55 13.82
CA GLY A 126 11.59 -6.92 14.98
C GLY A 126 11.15 -7.51 16.31
N GLU A 127 12.11 -7.66 17.22
CA GLU A 127 11.87 -8.04 18.61
C GLU A 127 11.37 -6.81 19.41
N THR A 128 10.19 -6.94 20.04
CA THR A 128 9.65 -5.87 20.89
C THR A 128 10.42 -5.83 22.21
N LYS A 129 11.11 -4.71 22.51
CA LYS A 129 11.83 -4.49 23.77
C LYS A 129 11.03 -3.68 24.78
N TYR A 130 10.12 -2.85 24.31
CA TYR A 130 9.20 -2.09 25.14
C TYR A 130 7.92 -1.80 24.35
N GLU A 131 6.78 -1.82 25.01
CA GLU A 131 5.53 -1.30 24.47
C GLU A 131 4.64 -0.75 25.60
N ARG A 132 3.87 0.28 25.26
CA ARG A 132 2.82 0.85 26.11
C ARG A 132 1.46 0.42 25.57
N ASP A 133 0.57 -0.01 26.46
CA ASP A 133 -0.84 -0.33 26.14
C ASP A 133 -1.04 -1.27 24.93
N ASP A 134 -0.17 -2.29 24.80
CA ASP A 134 -0.14 -3.24 23.68
C ASP A 134 -0.01 -2.56 22.29
N TYR A 135 0.57 -1.36 22.21
CA TYR A 135 0.63 -0.58 20.96
C TYR A 135 1.31 -1.35 19.82
N VAL A 136 2.50 -1.91 20.06
CA VAL A 136 3.27 -2.64 19.05
C VAL A 136 2.52 -3.92 18.67
N LYS A 137 2.00 -4.64 19.67
CA LYS A 137 1.19 -5.84 19.45
C LYS A 137 -0.03 -5.56 18.57
N LYS A 138 -0.79 -4.48 18.82
CA LYS A 138 -1.95 -4.09 18.00
C LYS A 138 -1.56 -3.83 16.54
N ILE A 139 -0.43 -3.15 16.30
CA ILE A 139 0.07 -2.94 14.94
C ILE A 139 0.43 -4.27 14.29
N LYS A 140 1.22 -5.12 14.95
CA LYS A 140 1.60 -6.44 14.40
C LYS A 140 0.39 -7.29 14.07
N THR A 141 -0.61 -7.35 14.97
CA THR A 141 -1.87 -8.05 14.74
C THR A 141 -2.58 -7.51 13.50
N ARG A 142 -2.74 -6.19 13.39
CA ARG A 142 -3.36 -5.56 12.21
C ARG A 142 -2.62 -5.88 10.91
N LEU A 143 -1.28 -5.88 10.92
CA LEU A 143 -0.48 -6.22 9.74
C LEU A 143 -0.62 -7.69 9.35
N ILE A 144 -0.75 -8.60 10.32
CA ILE A 144 -0.92 -10.04 10.05
C ILE A 144 -2.35 -10.34 9.57
N GLU A 145 -3.36 -9.74 10.20
CA GLU A 145 -4.77 -9.95 9.84
C GLU A 145 -5.17 -9.26 8.54
N PHE A 146 -4.45 -8.19 8.18
CA PHE A 146 -4.65 -7.32 7.03
C PHE A 146 -6.13 -6.98 6.79
N PRO A 147 -6.78 -6.16 7.65
CA PRO A 147 -8.23 -5.93 7.62
C PRO A 147 -8.83 -5.54 6.26
N VAL A 148 -10.12 -5.82 6.08
CA VAL A 148 -10.85 -5.51 4.84
C VAL A 148 -10.75 -4.02 4.48
N GLU A 149 -10.92 -3.15 5.47
CA GLU A 149 -10.86 -1.70 5.30
C GLU A 149 -9.51 -1.24 4.73
N ASP A 150 -8.42 -1.79 5.26
CA ASP A 150 -7.06 -1.48 4.82
C ASP A 150 -6.82 -1.94 3.38
N ARG A 151 -7.37 -3.12 3.03
CA ARG A 151 -7.32 -3.64 1.67
C ARG A 151 -8.11 -2.78 0.71
N GLU A 152 -9.34 -2.40 1.05
CA GLU A 152 -10.21 -1.58 0.20
C GLU A 152 -9.58 -0.21 -0.07
N LYS A 153 -8.98 0.41 0.94
CA LYS A 153 -8.24 1.66 0.77
C LYS A 153 -7.04 1.49 -0.15
N LYS A 154 -6.20 0.47 0.06
CA LYS A 154 -5.04 0.20 -0.80
C LYS A 154 -5.46 -0.13 -2.25
N ILE A 155 -6.53 -0.89 -2.44
CA ILE A 155 -7.08 -1.19 -3.78
C ILE A 155 -7.50 0.09 -4.47
N GLY A 156 -8.22 0.98 -3.77
CA GLY A 156 -8.65 2.25 -4.38
C GLY A 156 -7.48 3.16 -4.75
N ILE A 157 -6.42 3.21 -3.95
CA ILE A 157 -5.21 4.00 -4.27
C ILE A 157 -4.51 3.42 -5.51
N GLU A 158 -4.32 2.09 -5.58
CA GLU A 158 -3.72 1.46 -6.76
C GLU A 158 -4.60 1.62 -8.01
N PHE A 159 -5.93 1.60 -7.85
CA PHE A 159 -6.87 1.82 -8.94
C PHE A 159 -6.83 3.26 -9.46
N ALA A 160 -6.73 4.25 -8.58
CA ALA A 160 -6.54 5.65 -8.98
C ALA A 160 -5.26 5.83 -9.81
N LYS A 161 -4.15 5.21 -9.37
CA LYS A 161 -2.88 5.22 -10.13
C LYS A 161 -2.98 4.48 -11.46
N PHE A 162 -3.70 3.35 -11.50
CA PHE A 162 -3.98 2.64 -12.73
C PHE A 162 -4.71 3.52 -13.75
N ILE A 163 -5.78 4.22 -13.34
CA ILE A 163 -6.54 5.13 -14.21
C ILE A 163 -5.64 6.22 -14.80
N VAL A 164 -4.79 6.85 -13.97
CA VAL A 164 -3.86 7.90 -14.39
C VAL A 164 -2.88 7.36 -15.42
N GLN A 165 -2.15 6.29 -15.09
CA GLN A 165 -1.13 5.72 -15.96
C GLN A 165 -1.74 5.22 -17.29
N PHE A 166 -2.92 4.61 -17.25
CA PHE A 166 -3.63 4.21 -18.45
C PHE A 166 -4.02 5.41 -19.33
N SER A 167 -4.52 6.48 -18.73
CA SER A 167 -4.96 7.69 -19.46
C SER A 167 -3.78 8.40 -20.13
N GLU A 168 -2.67 8.55 -19.41
CA GLU A 168 -1.41 9.13 -19.93
C GLU A 168 -0.85 8.27 -21.08
N GLY A 169 -0.76 6.96 -20.87
CA GLY A 169 -0.28 6.03 -21.91
C GLY A 169 -1.15 6.05 -23.17
N LYS A 170 -2.48 6.13 -23.01
CA LYS A 170 -3.42 6.24 -24.13
C LYS A 170 -3.23 7.55 -24.92
N GLN A 171 -3.02 8.68 -24.23
CA GLN A 171 -2.80 9.97 -24.88
C GLN A 171 -1.47 10.02 -25.65
N LEU A 172 -0.39 9.49 -25.06
CA LEU A 172 0.93 9.40 -25.69
C LEU A 172 0.89 8.48 -26.91
N PHE A 173 0.19 7.34 -26.82
CA PHE A 173 -0.01 6.43 -27.94
C PHE A 173 -0.71 7.13 -29.12
N ALA A 174 -1.80 7.86 -28.84
CA ALA A 174 -2.52 8.63 -29.85
C ALA A 174 -1.68 9.75 -30.51
N SER A 175 -0.60 10.17 -29.85
CA SER A 175 0.36 11.17 -30.33
C SER A 175 1.62 10.54 -30.95
N ASN A 176 1.57 9.24 -31.26
CA ASN A 176 2.67 8.43 -31.81
C ASN A 176 3.95 8.41 -30.94
N GLN A 177 3.85 8.73 -29.64
CA GLN A 177 4.97 8.68 -28.67
C GLN A 177 5.04 7.28 -28.05
N TYR A 178 5.37 6.27 -28.86
CA TYR A 178 5.22 4.86 -28.47
C TYR A 178 6.12 4.41 -27.32
N LEU A 179 7.34 4.96 -27.21
CA LEU A 179 8.26 4.61 -26.12
C LEU A 179 7.75 5.10 -24.76
N ASP A 180 7.25 6.34 -24.71
CA ASP A 180 6.66 6.90 -23.49
C ASP A 180 5.32 6.23 -23.19
N ALA A 181 4.50 5.97 -24.20
CA ALA A 181 3.26 5.21 -24.04
C ALA A 181 3.52 3.83 -23.43
N PHE A 182 4.55 3.12 -23.90
CA PHE A 182 4.95 1.82 -23.33
C PHE A 182 5.22 1.89 -21.84
N HIS A 183 5.97 2.90 -21.37
CA HIS A 183 6.29 3.08 -19.95
C HIS A 183 5.03 3.26 -19.09
N HIS A 184 4.11 4.12 -19.52
CA HIS A 184 2.85 4.35 -18.81
C HIS A 184 1.94 3.12 -18.82
N ILE A 185 1.86 2.41 -19.95
CA ILE A 185 1.06 1.18 -20.06
C ILE A 185 1.66 0.03 -19.23
N LEU A 186 2.98 -0.08 -19.14
CA LEU A 186 3.64 -1.04 -18.26
C LEU A 186 3.34 -0.75 -16.79
N LYS A 187 3.39 0.54 -16.38
CA LYS A 187 3.01 0.96 -15.03
C LYS A 187 1.54 0.69 -14.73
N ALA A 188 0.65 0.98 -15.68
CA ALA A 188 -0.77 0.70 -15.55
C ALA A 188 -1.01 -0.80 -15.29
N LEU A 189 -0.34 -1.68 -16.05
CA LEU A 189 -0.41 -3.12 -15.87
C LEU A 189 0.13 -3.55 -14.50
N HIS A 190 1.19 -2.91 -14.02
CA HIS A 190 1.76 -3.17 -12.69
C HIS A 190 0.78 -2.79 -11.56
N HIS A 191 0.08 -1.66 -11.66
CA HIS A 191 -0.97 -1.30 -10.71
C HIS A 191 -2.13 -2.31 -10.75
N LEU A 192 -2.55 -2.76 -11.94
CA LEU A 192 -3.57 -3.80 -12.09
C LEU A 192 -3.16 -5.13 -11.43
N ALA A 193 -1.89 -5.51 -11.56
CA ALA A 193 -1.31 -6.66 -10.86
C ALA A 193 -1.41 -6.51 -9.33
N ARG A 194 -1.06 -5.35 -8.79
CA ARG A 194 -1.14 -5.07 -7.35
C ARG A 194 -2.59 -5.12 -6.84
N ILE A 195 -3.55 -4.60 -7.61
CA ILE A 195 -4.98 -4.70 -7.30
C ILE A 195 -5.41 -6.17 -7.19
N ALA A 196 -5.00 -7.01 -8.15
CA ALA A 196 -5.35 -8.44 -8.14
C ALA A 196 -4.82 -9.18 -6.89
N VAL A 197 -3.61 -8.85 -6.44
CA VAL A 197 -3.03 -9.44 -5.22
C VAL A 197 -3.77 -8.95 -3.96
N LEU A 198 -4.08 -7.65 -3.88
CA LEU A 198 -4.82 -7.07 -2.76
C LEU A 198 -6.25 -7.63 -2.65
N GLU A 199 -6.93 -7.80 -3.78
CA GLU A 199 -8.27 -8.41 -3.84
C GLU A 199 -8.26 -9.85 -3.32
N TYR A 200 -7.16 -10.58 -3.55
CA TYR A 200 -6.96 -11.93 -3.02
C TYR A 200 -6.62 -11.96 -1.51
N GLY A 201 -6.48 -10.80 -0.86
CA GLY A 201 -6.18 -10.69 0.56
C GLY A 201 -4.69 -10.72 0.90
N LEU A 202 -3.81 -10.52 -0.08
CA LEU A 202 -2.36 -10.59 0.09
C LEU A 202 -1.73 -9.19 -0.10
N TYR A 203 -0.59 -8.96 0.54
CA TYR A 203 0.23 -7.79 0.28
C TYR A 203 0.96 -7.96 -1.06
N PRO A 204 0.91 -6.98 -1.97
CA PRO A 204 1.74 -7.00 -3.17
C PRO A 204 3.22 -6.96 -2.83
N GLU A 205 3.96 -7.96 -3.30
CA GLU A 205 5.40 -8.09 -3.07
C GLU A 205 6.23 -7.40 -4.16
N VAL A 206 7.56 -7.32 -3.97
CA VAL A 206 8.48 -6.81 -4.99
C VAL A 206 8.39 -7.66 -6.26
N THR A 207 8.28 -8.98 -6.09
CA THR A 207 8.05 -9.97 -7.14
C THR A 207 6.55 -10.18 -7.42
N VAL A 208 5.76 -9.09 -7.50
CA VAL A 208 4.29 -9.15 -7.67
C VAL A 208 3.85 -10.06 -8.81
N TRP A 209 4.65 -10.18 -9.88
CA TRP A 209 4.33 -11.03 -11.03
C TRP A 209 4.31 -12.52 -10.68
N ASP A 210 5.11 -12.99 -9.73
CA ASP A 210 5.08 -14.37 -9.24
C ASP A 210 3.79 -14.67 -8.47
N GLN A 211 3.28 -13.67 -7.74
CA GLN A 211 1.99 -13.75 -7.07
C GLN A 211 0.86 -13.77 -8.11
N VAL A 212 0.85 -12.82 -9.04
CA VAL A 212 -0.19 -12.68 -10.07
C VAL A 212 -0.25 -13.90 -10.99
N LYS A 213 0.89 -14.47 -11.36
CA LYS A 213 0.96 -15.70 -12.17
C LYS A 213 0.16 -16.86 -11.55
N LYS A 214 0.07 -16.92 -10.22
CA LYS A 214 -0.70 -17.94 -9.48
C LYS A 214 -2.17 -17.53 -9.27
N ILE A 215 -2.41 -16.23 -9.05
CA ILE A 215 -3.71 -15.69 -8.61
C ILE A 215 -4.62 -15.29 -9.78
N LYS A 216 -4.08 -14.54 -10.75
CA LYS A 216 -4.78 -14.10 -11.98
C LYS A 216 -3.82 -14.24 -13.19
N PRO A 217 -3.62 -15.48 -13.69
CA PRO A 217 -2.70 -15.75 -14.80
C PRO A 217 -3.00 -14.94 -16.08
N GLU A 218 -4.25 -14.50 -16.26
CA GLU A 218 -4.68 -13.69 -17.40
C GLU A 218 -3.97 -12.33 -17.41
N ILE A 219 -3.80 -11.69 -16.25
CA ILE A 219 -3.07 -10.42 -16.11
C ILE A 219 -1.58 -10.65 -16.37
N TYR A 220 -1.02 -11.76 -15.90
CA TYR A 220 0.38 -12.11 -16.17
C TYR A 220 0.63 -12.33 -17.67
N LYS A 221 -0.30 -12.97 -18.39
CA LYS A 221 -0.19 -13.17 -19.84
C LYS A 221 -0.12 -11.84 -20.60
N LEU A 222 -0.85 -10.81 -20.18
CA LEU A 222 -0.74 -9.47 -20.78
C LEU A 222 0.69 -8.91 -20.71
N TYR A 223 1.38 -9.12 -19.58
CA TYR A 223 2.78 -8.70 -19.42
C TYR A 223 3.70 -9.52 -20.34
N ALA A 224 3.48 -10.83 -20.38
CA ALA A 224 4.25 -11.73 -21.23
C ALA A 224 4.10 -11.39 -22.73
N GLU A 225 2.89 -11.08 -23.19
CA GLU A 225 2.62 -10.65 -24.57
C GLU A 225 3.27 -9.29 -24.89
N LEU A 226 3.20 -8.33 -23.96
CA LEU A 226 3.82 -7.01 -24.14
C LEU A 226 5.34 -7.10 -24.38
N ILE A 227 6.03 -8.00 -23.69
CA ILE A 227 7.49 -8.13 -23.78
C ILE A 227 7.93 -9.18 -24.80
N GLY A 228 7.23 -10.31 -24.88
CA GLY A 228 7.65 -11.50 -25.65
C GLY A 228 7.11 -11.58 -27.08
N SER A 229 6.09 -10.78 -27.43
CA SER A 229 5.52 -10.79 -28.79
C SER A 229 6.52 -10.23 -29.83
N GLN A 230 6.51 -10.84 -31.02
CA GLN A 230 7.29 -10.42 -32.18
C GLN A 230 6.63 -9.26 -32.95
N GLU A 231 5.44 -8.84 -32.54
CA GLU A 231 4.72 -7.72 -33.14
C GLU A 231 5.45 -6.38 -32.94
N PRO A 232 5.26 -5.41 -33.85
CA PRO A 232 5.73 -4.04 -33.64
C PRO A 232 5.26 -3.48 -32.29
N LEU A 233 6.09 -2.62 -31.67
CA LEU A 233 5.80 -2.03 -30.37
C LEU A 233 4.40 -1.38 -30.32
N GLU A 234 4.02 -0.66 -31.38
CA GLU A 234 2.70 -0.06 -31.54
C GLU A 234 1.57 -1.08 -31.33
N LYS A 235 1.63 -2.22 -32.01
CA LYS A 235 0.59 -3.26 -31.95
C LYS A 235 0.54 -3.93 -30.58
N ARG A 236 1.69 -4.11 -29.93
CA ARG A 236 1.78 -4.61 -28.55
C ARG A 236 1.13 -3.63 -27.56
N ILE A 237 1.37 -2.33 -27.71
CA ILE A 237 0.73 -1.32 -26.86
C ILE A 237 -0.78 -1.24 -27.13
N GLU A 238 -1.20 -1.30 -28.40
CA GLU A 238 -2.62 -1.28 -28.80
C GLU A 238 -3.41 -2.42 -28.15
N LEU A 239 -2.86 -3.64 -28.18
CA LEU A 239 -3.46 -4.80 -27.51
C LEU A 239 -3.63 -4.56 -26.00
N LEU A 240 -2.61 -4.02 -25.35
CA LEU A 240 -2.64 -3.74 -23.91
C LEU A 240 -3.61 -2.60 -23.57
N LEU A 241 -3.75 -1.60 -24.43
CA LEU A 241 -4.75 -0.54 -24.26
C LEU A 241 -6.17 -1.11 -24.25
N LEU A 242 -6.47 -2.06 -25.15
CA LEU A 242 -7.76 -2.75 -25.17
C LEU A 242 -7.98 -3.53 -23.87
N ALA A 243 -7.01 -4.35 -23.45
CA ALA A 243 -7.11 -5.13 -22.22
C ALA A 243 -7.26 -4.25 -20.95
N HIS A 244 -6.50 -3.15 -20.87
CA HIS A 244 -6.62 -2.19 -19.76
C HIS A 244 -7.97 -1.48 -19.75
N SER A 245 -8.53 -1.13 -20.92
CA SER A 245 -9.85 -0.48 -20.98
C SER A 245 -10.96 -1.37 -20.42
N VAL A 246 -10.90 -2.68 -20.71
CA VAL A 246 -11.83 -3.66 -20.13
C VAL A 246 -11.59 -3.79 -18.62
N SER A 247 -10.32 -3.89 -18.21
CA SER A 247 -9.94 -4.03 -16.80
C SER A 247 -10.38 -2.83 -15.94
N LEU A 248 -10.31 -1.63 -16.49
CA LEU A 248 -10.73 -0.39 -15.84
C LEU A 248 -12.22 -0.42 -15.49
N ASN A 249 -13.08 -0.85 -16.43
CA ASN A 249 -14.50 -1.01 -16.17
C ASN A 249 -14.79 -2.13 -15.16
N MET A 250 -14.11 -3.28 -15.29
CA MET A 250 -14.33 -4.43 -14.40
C MET A 250 -13.91 -4.16 -12.94
N ASN A 251 -12.91 -3.30 -12.72
CA ASN A 251 -12.41 -2.98 -11.39
C ASN A 251 -13.02 -1.71 -10.80
N ALA A 252 -13.94 -1.04 -11.49
CA ALA A 252 -14.51 0.24 -11.04
C ALA A 252 -15.21 0.13 -9.66
N GLU A 253 -16.01 -0.92 -9.44
CA GLU A 253 -16.73 -1.09 -8.18
C GLU A 253 -15.79 -1.38 -7.00
N ILE A 254 -14.83 -2.30 -7.18
CA ILE A 254 -13.87 -2.63 -6.11
C ILE A 254 -12.87 -1.49 -5.87
N GLY A 255 -12.41 -0.82 -6.93
CA GLY A 255 -11.51 0.32 -6.86
C GLY A 255 -12.17 1.58 -6.27
N GLY A 256 -13.46 1.78 -6.51
CA GLY A 256 -14.22 2.90 -5.95
C GLY A 256 -14.72 2.67 -4.52
N ARG A 257 -14.72 1.42 -4.03
CA ARG A 257 -15.46 1.02 -2.82
C ARG A 257 -15.10 1.85 -1.58
N HIS A 258 -13.82 2.07 -1.32
CA HIS A 258 -13.38 2.84 -0.17
C HIS A 258 -13.85 4.30 -0.24
N LEU A 259 -13.66 4.97 -1.38
CA LEU A 259 -14.16 6.34 -1.61
C LEU A 259 -15.68 6.40 -1.42
N LEU A 260 -16.42 5.48 -2.03
CA LEU A 260 -17.88 5.44 -1.92
C LEU A 260 -18.32 5.19 -0.47
N LYS A 261 -17.62 4.36 0.30
CA LYS A 261 -17.90 4.12 1.72
C LYS A 261 -17.68 5.39 2.55
N VAL A 262 -16.61 6.13 2.29
CA VAL A 262 -16.35 7.43 2.94
C VAL A 262 -17.44 8.44 2.59
N MET A 263 -17.79 8.58 1.32
CA MET A 263 -18.83 9.53 0.90
C MET A 263 -20.23 9.18 1.45
N LYS A 264 -20.51 7.90 1.73
CA LYS A 264 -21.75 7.43 2.36
C LYS A 264 -21.85 7.74 3.86
N THR A 265 -20.82 8.30 4.48
CA THR A 265 -20.88 8.73 5.88
C THR A 265 -21.78 9.97 6.10
N LYS A 266 -22.15 10.64 5.01
CA LYS A 266 -22.99 11.84 4.99
C LYS A 266 -24.10 11.65 3.96
N ASP A 267 -25.36 11.87 4.33
CA ASP A 267 -26.54 11.73 3.45
C ASP A 267 -26.78 12.95 2.53
N THR A 268 -25.74 13.73 2.25
CA THR A 268 -25.82 14.93 1.40
C THR A 268 -24.70 14.95 0.38
N PHE A 269 -24.91 15.66 -0.73
CA PHE A 269 -23.86 15.88 -1.72
C PHE A 269 -22.63 16.58 -1.11
N TRP A 270 -21.46 16.19 -1.60
CA TRP A 270 -20.15 16.67 -1.19
C TRP A 270 -19.61 17.69 -2.20
N PRO A 271 -19.07 18.84 -1.77
CA PRO A 271 -18.22 19.64 -2.63
C PRO A 271 -16.89 18.90 -2.86
N ILE A 272 -16.25 19.11 -4.00
CA ILE A 272 -14.97 18.46 -4.32
C ILE A 272 -13.89 18.75 -3.27
N SER A 273 -13.89 19.95 -2.70
CA SER A 273 -12.94 20.35 -1.66
C SER A 273 -13.07 19.51 -0.38
N GLU A 274 -14.29 19.13 0.02
CA GLU A 274 -14.49 18.24 1.18
C GLU A 274 -13.95 16.84 0.89
N ILE A 275 -14.18 16.31 -0.31
CA ILE A 275 -13.67 14.99 -0.72
C ILE A 275 -12.14 14.98 -0.72
N MET A 276 -11.53 15.97 -1.35
CA MET A 276 -10.06 16.07 -1.49
C MET A 276 -9.34 16.27 -0.15
N ASN A 277 -9.98 16.90 0.83
CA ASN A 277 -9.39 17.17 2.14
C ASN A 277 -9.84 16.19 3.22
N HIS A 278 -10.64 15.17 2.89
CA HIS A 278 -11.12 14.20 3.86
C HIS A 278 -9.93 13.38 4.42
N PRO A 279 -9.78 13.27 5.76
CA PRO A 279 -8.64 12.58 6.37
C PRO A 279 -8.41 11.15 5.87
N ASP A 280 -9.49 10.40 5.63
CA ASP A 280 -9.41 9.02 5.13
C ASP A 280 -9.00 8.92 3.65
N LEU A 281 -9.17 10.01 2.88
CA LEU A 281 -8.91 10.06 1.43
C LEU A 281 -7.59 10.76 1.08
N LYS A 282 -6.92 11.40 2.04
CA LYS A 282 -5.66 12.15 1.83
C LYS A 282 -4.57 11.33 1.10
N ASP A 283 -4.53 10.03 1.34
CA ASP A 283 -3.50 9.13 0.80
C ASP A 283 -3.67 8.84 -0.69
N TYR A 284 -4.81 9.22 -1.28
CA TYR A 284 -5.02 9.15 -2.73
C TYR A 284 -4.30 10.27 -3.48
N GLY A 285 -3.94 11.37 -2.80
CA GLY A 285 -3.29 12.51 -3.45
C GLY A 285 -4.14 13.12 -4.56
N PHE A 286 -3.48 13.57 -5.63
CA PHE A 286 -4.14 14.18 -6.78
C PHE A 286 -4.83 13.15 -7.68
N GLU A 287 -4.47 11.87 -7.57
CA GLU A 287 -5.05 10.77 -8.32
C GLU A 287 -6.53 10.54 -7.94
N LEU A 288 -7.01 11.12 -6.85
CA LEU A 288 -8.42 11.10 -6.45
C LEU A 288 -9.34 11.77 -7.49
N PHE A 289 -8.89 12.82 -8.18
CA PHE A 289 -9.68 13.50 -9.21
C PHE A 289 -10.00 12.58 -10.40
N PRO A 290 -9.01 11.97 -11.09
CA PRO A 290 -9.26 10.97 -12.13
C PRO A 290 -10.12 9.80 -11.67
N LEU A 291 -9.99 9.36 -10.41
CA LEU A 291 -10.84 8.32 -9.84
C LEU A 291 -12.31 8.76 -9.80
N ILE A 292 -12.60 9.95 -9.26
CA ILE A 292 -13.97 10.48 -9.19
C ILE A 292 -14.58 10.58 -10.60
N GLU A 293 -13.85 11.18 -11.55
CA GLU A 293 -14.28 11.30 -12.94
C GLU A 293 -14.59 9.96 -13.59
N HIS A 294 -13.76 8.95 -13.32
CA HIS A 294 -14.00 7.60 -13.79
C HIS A 294 -15.26 6.99 -13.16
N LEU A 295 -15.46 7.13 -11.85
CA LEU A 295 -16.64 6.60 -11.16
C LEU A 295 -17.94 7.30 -11.58
N ILE A 296 -17.89 8.59 -11.96
CA ILE A 296 -19.01 9.31 -12.58
C ILE A 296 -19.37 8.67 -13.92
N LYS A 297 -18.38 8.40 -14.79
CA LYS A 297 -18.59 7.71 -16.07
C LYS A 297 -19.20 6.32 -15.89
N MET A 298 -18.85 5.65 -14.80
CA MET A 298 -19.40 4.34 -14.41
C MET A 298 -20.75 4.43 -13.70
N SER A 299 -21.35 5.62 -13.55
CA SER A 299 -22.60 5.85 -12.81
C SER A 299 -22.56 5.38 -11.35
N LEU A 300 -21.37 5.35 -10.74
CA LEU A 300 -21.16 5.04 -9.32
C LEU A 300 -21.16 6.29 -8.43
N ILE A 301 -20.92 7.46 -9.03
CA ILE A 301 -21.05 8.79 -8.41
C ILE A 301 -22.01 9.63 -9.26
N GLU A 302 -22.99 10.22 -8.61
CA GLU A 302 -23.88 11.23 -9.17
C GLU A 302 -23.27 12.62 -9.01
N VAL A 303 -23.44 13.46 -10.03
CA VAL A 303 -22.98 14.85 -10.04
C VAL A 303 -24.16 15.79 -10.19
N LYS A 304 -24.25 16.80 -9.32
CA LYS A 304 -25.28 17.83 -9.35
C LYS A 304 -24.65 19.18 -9.64
N LYS A 305 -25.10 19.82 -10.72
CA LYS A 305 -24.77 21.21 -11.06
C LYS A 305 -25.67 22.15 -10.27
N LEU A 306 -25.09 23.07 -9.50
CA LEU A 306 -25.79 24.08 -8.71
C LEU A 306 -25.35 25.47 -9.13
N GLN A 307 -26.28 26.42 -9.17
CA GLN A 307 -25.99 27.82 -9.47
C GLN A 307 -25.52 28.52 -8.19
N SER A 308 -24.48 29.34 -8.32
CA SER A 308 -24.03 30.25 -7.26
C SER A 308 -25.02 31.41 -7.10
N GLN A 309 -24.88 32.16 -6.01
CA GLN A 309 -25.67 33.38 -5.78
C GLN A 309 -25.44 34.44 -6.87
N ASN A 310 -24.28 34.39 -7.56
CA ASN A 310 -24.00 35.21 -8.75
C ASN A 310 -24.48 34.49 -10.01
N THR A 311 -25.23 35.21 -10.86
CA THR A 311 -26.17 34.63 -11.82
C THR A 311 -25.60 33.82 -12.99
N ASP A 312 -24.28 33.69 -13.16
CA ASP A 312 -23.69 32.86 -14.23
C ASP A 312 -22.62 31.86 -13.75
N ILE A 313 -22.41 31.73 -12.44
CA ILE A 313 -21.40 30.81 -11.89
C ILE A 313 -22.08 29.54 -11.41
N PHE A 314 -21.54 28.39 -11.80
CA PHE A 314 -22.02 27.08 -11.36
C PHE A 314 -20.92 26.31 -10.64
N TYR A 315 -21.31 25.48 -9.68
CA TYR A 315 -20.43 24.53 -9.00
C TYR A 315 -21.04 23.14 -9.02
N PHE A 316 -20.17 22.13 -8.90
CA PHE A 316 -20.56 20.73 -8.89
C PHE A 316 -20.45 20.15 -7.49
N MET A 317 -21.45 19.36 -7.14
CA MET A 317 -21.47 18.57 -5.93
C MET A 317 -21.64 17.09 -6.30
N TYR A 318 -21.11 16.19 -5.47
CA TYR A 318 -20.96 14.77 -5.79
C TYR A 318 -21.61 13.91 -4.71
N PHE A 319 -22.27 12.82 -5.10
CA PHE A 319 -22.88 11.89 -4.15
C PHE A 319 -22.75 10.45 -4.66
N PRO A 320 -22.58 9.43 -3.79
CA PRO A 320 -22.60 8.04 -4.23
C PRO A 320 -23.94 7.70 -4.87
N ALA A 321 -23.92 7.14 -6.08
CA ALA A 321 -25.16 6.76 -6.75
C ALA A 321 -25.92 5.70 -5.94
N GLU A 322 -27.26 5.81 -5.92
CA GLU A 322 -28.09 4.74 -5.37
C GLU A 322 -28.05 3.52 -6.28
N ASN A 323 -27.96 2.33 -5.67
CA ASN A 323 -27.82 1.08 -6.40
C ASN A 323 -29.11 0.80 -7.21
N LYS A 324 -29.15 1.17 -8.49
CA LYS A 324 -30.33 0.98 -9.36
C LYS A 324 -30.67 -0.50 -9.62
N ASN A 325 -29.83 -1.44 -9.18
CA ASN A 325 -30.00 -2.88 -9.35
C ASN A 325 -30.92 -3.58 -8.32
N LYS A 326 -31.65 -2.84 -7.47
CA LYS A 326 -32.69 -3.43 -6.59
C LYS A 326 -34.13 -3.40 -7.16
N LYS A 327 -34.33 -2.98 -8.41
CA LYS A 327 -35.68 -2.86 -9.02
C LYS A 327 -36.12 -4.01 -9.94
N TYR A 328 -35.34 -5.08 -10.06
CA TYR A 328 -35.76 -6.32 -10.72
C TYR A 328 -35.44 -7.50 -9.81
N GLY A 329 -36.34 -7.76 -8.87
CA GLY A 329 -36.40 -8.95 -8.05
C GLY A 329 -37.81 -9.53 -8.13
#